data_AF-A0A1W2EII3-F1
#
_entry.id   AF-A0A1W2EII3-F1
#
_cell.length_a   1.000
_cell.length_b   1.000
_cell.length_c   1.000
_cell.angle_alpha   90.00
_cell.angle_beta   90.00
_cell.angle_gamma   90.00
#
_symmetry.space_group_name_H-M   'P 1'
#
loop_
_entity.id
_entity.type
_entity.pdbx_description
1 polymer ?
#
loop_
_entity_poly.entity_id
_entity_poly.type
_entity_poly.pdbx_seq_one_letter_code
_entity_poly.pdbx_strand_id
1 'polypeptide(L)'
;MDSLGWQIKHALRMVVSGSGAYLLVFSLGLQVDFSAVITAIFVTQSNVGGSYRVAVEQFFAAIASAICGAGAAALILPQDPASTAIALVIALTPLALLGARSPGFRVAPISAVIILLEGPGFELHTLTLALDRVLGVALGCGAGVVVSLTVFPARALSAAVETAGRVTALLARQMQILSRNEPSLRGEHGALAAQVRENLVRLDELVEEAEHERRGRSTRYSGTPRLLRALRRLRHDTDMLRRAGRDISSDALPASIATPWCEAAGSAAKTLRGIERLLAGGKVPEDFDTLTPAVRAYLGTLEDIRKSGEAATLPPATLRRMFGIGFTLDQFRRDIGDMIEIAQEVPKPRPGLVAAMKGWRSARG
;
A
#
# COMPACT_ATOMS: atom_id res chain seq x y z
N MET A 1 18.83 1.59 -5.60
CA MET A 1 19.12 3.02 -5.37
C MET A 1 17.85 3.86 -5.18
N ASP A 2 16.65 3.32 -5.45
CA ASP A 2 15.38 4.09 -5.38
C ASP A 2 14.82 4.24 -3.96
N SER A 3 15.19 3.37 -3.02
CA SER A 3 14.76 3.45 -1.62
C SER A 3 15.26 4.71 -0.90
N LEU A 4 16.49 5.15 -1.21
CA LEU A 4 17.10 6.33 -0.59
C LEU A 4 16.37 7.62 -0.97
N GLY A 5 15.87 7.72 -2.20
CA GLY A 5 15.19 8.91 -2.69
C GLY A 5 13.84 9.18 -2.00
N TRP A 6 13.09 8.13 -1.66
CA TRP A 6 11.85 8.28 -0.89
C TRP A 6 12.13 8.61 0.58
N GLN A 7 13.16 7.98 1.19
CA GLN A 7 13.56 8.25 2.57
C GLN A 7 13.95 9.72 2.77
N ILE A 8 14.76 10.29 1.86
CA ILE A 8 15.17 11.70 1.93
C ILE A 8 13.96 12.65 1.83
N LYS A 9 13.03 12.38 0.91
CA LYS A 9 11.82 13.20 0.75
C LYS A 9 10.95 13.17 2.00
N HIS A 10 10.78 12.00 2.61
CA HIS A 10 10.00 11.87 3.84
C HIS A 10 10.69 12.55 5.03
N ALA A 11 12.00 12.36 5.19
CA ALA A 11 12.78 13.05 6.22
C ALA A 11 12.67 14.57 6.10
N LEU A 12 12.75 15.11 4.88
CA LEU A 12 12.59 16.55 4.65
C LEU A 12 11.18 17.05 4.99
N ARG A 13 10.13 16.27 4.67
CA ARG A 13 8.75 16.60 5.07
C ARG A 13 8.61 16.64 6.59
N MET A 14 9.19 15.68 7.30
CA MET A 14 9.19 15.64 8.77
C MET A 14 9.85 16.87 9.37
N VAL A 15 11.03 17.26 8.86
CA VAL A 15 11.75 18.45 9.32
C VAL A 15 10.94 19.71 9.07
N VAL A 16 10.43 19.90 7.84
CA VAL A 16 9.64 21.10 7.50
C VAL A 16 8.34 21.15 8.31
N SER A 17 7.71 20.00 8.59
CA SER A 17 6.51 19.91 9.41
C SER A 17 6.75 20.32 10.85
N GLY A 18 7.76 19.74 11.50
CA GLY A 18 8.13 20.09 12.88
C GLY A 18 8.55 21.56 13.02
N SER A 19 9.44 22.04 12.14
CA SER A 19 9.87 23.43 12.15
C SER A 19 8.74 24.41 11.81
N GLY A 20 7.87 24.05 10.86
CA GLY A 20 6.71 24.86 10.48
C GLY A 20 5.67 24.96 11.60
N ALA A 21 5.38 23.87 12.31
CA ALA A 21 4.50 23.88 13.47
C ALA A 21 5.07 24.75 14.61
N TYR A 22 6.37 24.65 14.87
CA TYR A 22 7.04 25.51 15.85
C TYR A 22 6.90 27.00 15.49
N LEU A 23 7.18 27.37 14.24
CA LEU A 23 7.04 28.74 13.77
C LEU A 23 5.59 29.24 13.85
N LEU A 24 4.61 28.39 13.55
CA LEU A 24 3.19 28.72 13.67
C LEU A 24 2.80 29.01 15.12
N VAL A 25 3.15 28.14 16.06
CA VAL A 25 2.88 28.34 17.50
C VAL A 25 3.54 29.63 18.00
N PHE A 26 4.81 29.86 17.64
CA PHE A 26 5.54 31.07 18.00
C PHE A 26 4.85 32.33 17.44
N SER A 27 4.42 32.30 16.18
CA SER A 27 3.76 33.45 15.54
C SER A 27 2.40 33.80 16.14
N LEU A 28 1.71 32.82 16.73
CA LEU A 28 0.43 33.01 17.40
C LEU A 28 0.57 33.46 18.86
N GLY A 29 1.80 33.61 19.37
CA GLY A 29 2.06 34.02 20.75
C GLY A 29 1.62 32.98 21.79
N LEU A 30 1.35 31.75 21.38
CA LEU A 30 1.03 30.65 22.27
C LEU A 30 2.30 30.25 23.03
N GLN A 31 2.16 29.90 24.32
CA GLN A 31 3.27 29.28 25.04
C GLN A 31 3.70 28.02 24.29
N VAL A 32 5.01 27.72 24.30
CA VAL A 32 5.59 26.69 23.43
C VAL A 32 5.01 25.31 23.76
N ASP A 33 3.91 24.98 23.07
CA ASP A 33 3.23 23.71 23.18
C ASP A 33 4.00 22.67 22.39
N PHE A 34 4.94 21.99 23.06
CA PHE A 34 5.65 20.83 22.53
C PHE A 34 4.69 19.79 21.90
N SER A 35 3.41 19.77 22.29
CA SER A 35 2.30 19.05 21.62
C SER A 35 2.26 19.30 20.12
N ALA A 36 2.34 20.55 19.70
CA ALA A 36 2.12 20.93 18.31
C ALA A 36 3.24 20.39 17.41
N VAL A 37 4.49 20.54 17.84
CA VAL A 37 5.65 20.04 17.11
C VAL A 37 5.65 18.52 17.05
N ILE A 38 5.43 17.84 18.18
CA ILE A 38 5.37 16.37 18.23
C ILE A 38 4.23 15.86 17.34
N THR A 39 3.06 16.50 17.42
CA THR A 39 1.89 16.12 16.61
C THR A 39 2.16 16.34 15.13
N ALA A 40 2.75 17.46 14.73
CA ALA A 40 3.08 17.74 13.33
C ALA A 40 4.00 16.67 12.76
N ILE A 41 5.04 16.28 13.52
CA ILE A 41 5.96 15.19 13.15
C ILE A 41 5.20 13.86 13.07
N PHE A 42 4.41 13.50 14.08
CA PHE A 42 3.68 12.23 14.13
C PHE A 42 2.64 12.09 13.01
N VAL A 43 1.94 13.17 12.69
CA VAL A 43 0.93 13.25 11.64
C VAL A 43 1.56 13.24 10.25
N THR A 44 2.84 13.60 10.11
CA THR A 44 3.50 13.62 8.81
C THR A 44 3.81 12.20 8.35
N GLN A 45 3.02 11.71 7.41
CA GLN A 45 3.19 10.39 6.83
C GLN A 45 3.84 10.47 5.45
N SER A 46 4.14 9.31 4.88
CA SER A 46 4.77 9.22 3.56
C SER A 46 3.86 9.66 2.40
N ASN A 47 2.56 9.69 2.61
CA ASN A 47 1.50 10.07 1.68
C ASN A 47 0.55 11.09 2.35
N VAL A 48 -0.24 11.78 1.52
CA VAL A 48 -1.11 12.86 1.98
C VAL A 48 -2.32 12.33 2.75
N GLY A 49 -3.01 11.34 2.21
CA GLY A 49 -4.18 10.76 2.87
C GLY A 49 -3.85 10.01 4.16
N GLY A 50 -2.70 9.34 4.27
CA GLY A 50 -2.22 8.77 5.53
C GLY A 50 -1.95 9.87 6.55
N SER A 51 -1.36 10.99 6.13
CA SER A 51 -1.16 12.15 7.01
C SER A 51 -2.50 12.70 7.49
N TYR A 52 -3.47 12.86 6.59
CA TYR A 52 -4.80 13.36 6.92
C TYR A 52 -5.55 12.41 7.87
N ARG A 53 -5.53 11.10 7.61
CA ARG A 53 -6.15 10.10 8.48
C ARG A 53 -5.56 10.15 9.89
N VAL A 54 -4.22 10.15 10.00
CA VAL A 54 -3.55 10.25 11.29
C VAL A 54 -3.87 11.60 11.97
N ALA A 55 -3.98 12.70 11.21
CA ALA A 55 -4.37 14.00 11.75
C ALA A 55 -5.76 13.96 12.41
N VAL A 56 -6.73 13.33 11.73
CA VAL A 56 -8.10 13.19 12.25
C VAL A 56 -8.12 12.29 13.49
N GLU A 57 -7.45 11.14 13.44
CA GLU A 57 -7.35 10.22 14.58
C GLU A 57 -6.70 10.93 15.79
N GLN A 58 -5.61 11.68 15.57
CA GLN A 58 -4.92 12.44 16.61
C GLN A 58 -5.76 13.59 17.18
N PHE A 59 -6.55 14.28 16.34
CA PHE A 59 -7.44 15.34 16.80
C PHE A 59 -8.52 14.80 17.74
N PHE A 60 -9.18 13.69 17.38
CA PHE A 60 -10.16 13.05 18.26
C PHE A 60 -9.51 12.42 19.51
N ALA A 61 -8.31 11.86 19.37
CA ALA A 61 -7.53 11.36 20.50
C ALA A 61 -7.21 12.47 21.51
N ALA A 62 -6.87 13.68 21.06
CA ALA A 62 -6.61 14.81 21.93
C ALA A 62 -7.88 15.25 22.68
N ILE A 63 -9.02 15.36 21.99
CA ILE A 63 -10.30 15.69 22.62
C ILE A 63 -10.67 14.63 23.68
N ALA A 64 -10.56 13.35 23.34
CA ALA A 64 -10.84 12.27 24.28
C ALA A 64 -9.91 12.33 25.50
N SER A 65 -8.61 12.56 25.29
CA SER A 65 -7.64 12.67 26.39
C SER A 65 -7.91 13.88 27.30
N ALA A 66 -8.34 15.01 26.74
CA ALA A 66 -8.70 16.20 27.49
C ALA A 66 -9.95 15.97 28.34
N ILE A 67 -11.00 15.37 27.76
CA ILE A 67 -12.24 15.05 28.50
C ILE A 67 -11.97 14.07 29.63
N CYS A 68 -11.27 12.96 29.35
CA CYS A 68 -10.99 11.94 30.36
C CYS A 68 -10.00 12.43 31.42
N GLY A 69 -8.94 13.14 31.03
CA GLY A 69 -7.92 13.67 31.95
C GLY A 69 -8.49 14.76 32.86
N ALA A 70 -9.05 15.82 32.28
CA ALA A 70 -9.65 16.91 33.05
C ALA A 70 -10.88 16.45 33.85
N GLY A 71 -11.70 15.56 33.28
CA GLY A 71 -12.87 15.01 33.96
C GLY A 71 -12.50 14.16 35.18
N ALA A 72 -11.47 13.31 35.08
CA ALA A 72 -10.99 12.54 36.22
C ALA A 72 -10.37 13.44 37.30
N ALA A 73 -9.63 14.47 36.91
CA ALA A 73 -9.07 15.45 37.82
C ALA A 73 -10.17 16.20 38.60
N ALA A 74 -11.23 16.64 37.90
CA ALA A 74 -12.36 17.34 38.50
C ALA A 74 -13.22 16.44 39.39
N LEU A 75 -13.37 15.16 39.04
CA LEU A 75 -14.20 14.22 39.81
C LEU A 75 -13.53 13.77 41.12
N ILE A 76 -12.22 13.51 41.09
CA ILE A 76 -11.51 12.90 42.22
C ILE A 76 -10.83 13.94 43.11
N LEU A 77 -10.48 15.11 42.57
CA LEU A 77 -9.72 16.15 43.27
C LEU A 77 -8.48 15.56 43.99
N PRO A 78 -7.48 15.06 43.24
CA PRO A 78 -6.35 14.35 43.82
C PRO A 78 -5.55 15.23 44.77
N GLN A 79 -5.41 14.80 46.02
CA GLN A 79 -4.65 15.49 47.08
C GLN A 79 -3.48 14.64 47.59
N ASP A 80 -3.50 13.34 47.29
CA ASP A 80 -2.58 12.34 47.81
C ASP A 80 -2.26 11.29 46.72
N PRO A 81 -1.16 10.53 46.85
CA PRO A 81 -0.76 9.57 45.82
C PRO A 81 -1.83 8.52 45.49
N ALA A 82 -2.69 8.13 46.45
CA ALA A 82 -3.72 7.13 46.21
C ALA A 82 -4.89 7.72 45.40
N SER A 83 -5.34 8.94 45.71
CA SER A 83 -6.35 9.63 44.89
C SER A 83 -5.85 9.91 43.46
N THR A 84 -4.57 10.25 43.29
CA THR A 84 -3.97 10.39 41.95
C THR A 84 -3.96 9.07 41.19
N ALA A 85 -3.64 7.95 41.85
CA ALA A 85 -3.70 6.63 41.24
C ALA A 85 -5.13 6.26 40.79
N ILE A 86 -6.15 6.58 41.61
CA ILE A 86 -7.56 6.36 41.26
C ILE A 86 -7.97 7.21 40.06
N ALA A 87 -7.61 8.51 40.05
CA ALA A 87 -7.89 9.40 38.92
C ALA A 87 -7.24 8.91 37.61
N LEU A 88 -6.00 8.41 37.69
CA LEU A 88 -5.33 7.77 36.56
C LEU A 88 -6.07 6.53 36.07
N VAL A 89 -6.48 5.63 36.97
CA VAL A 89 -7.26 4.44 36.57
C VAL A 89 -8.54 4.83 35.85
N ILE A 90 -9.28 5.82 36.38
CA ILE A 90 -10.54 6.30 35.79
C ILE A 90 -10.30 6.93 34.41
N ALA A 91 -9.29 7.78 34.25
CA ALA A 91 -8.99 8.40 32.96
C ALA A 91 -8.44 7.41 31.93
N LEU A 92 -7.56 6.50 32.35
CA LEU A 92 -6.86 5.58 31.46
C LEU A 92 -7.75 4.43 31.00
N THR A 93 -8.69 3.96 31.81
CA THR A 93 -9.56 2.83 31.45
C THR A 93 -10.33 3.03 30.13
N PRO A 94 -11.08 4.12 29.92
CA PRO A 94 -11.78 4.35 28.66
C PRO A 94 -10.81 4.62 27.50
N LEU A 95 -9.70 5.34 27.75
CA LEU A 95 -8.72 5.67 26.72
C LEU A 95 -7.93 4.44 26.25
N ALA A 96 -7.58 3.53 27.14
CA ALA A 96 -6.93 2.26 26.82
C ALA A 96 -7.86 1.37 25.99
N LEU A 97 -9.17 1.37 26.30
CA LEU A 97 -10.16 0.65 25.52
C LEU A 97 -10.31 1.24 24.10
N LEU A 98 -10.26 2.57 23.95
CA LEU A 98 -10.25 3.24 22.64
C LEU A 98 -8.95 2.94 21.86
N GLY A 99 -7.79 2.95 22.54
CA GLY A 99 -6.50 2.60 21.95
C GLY A 99 -6.38 1.14 21.52
N ALA A 100 -7.14 0.23 22.14
CA ALA A 100 -7.26 -1.16 21.70
C ALA A 100 -8.04 -1.30 20.39
N ARG A 101 -9.00 -0.40 20.12
CA ARG A 101 -9.81 -0.42 18.90
C ARG A 101 -9.14 0.24 17.70
N SER A 102 -8.26 1.21 17.92
CA SER A 102 -7.62 1.95 16.82
C SER A 102 -6.20 2.40 17.18
N PRO A 103 -5.21 2.19 16.30
CA PRO A 103 -3.82 2.55 16.57
C PRO A 103 -3.60 4.04 16.87
N GLY A 104 -4.35 4.95 16.25
CA GLY A 104 -4.22 6.39 16.46
C GLY A 104 -4.58 6.86 17.86
N PHE A 105 -5.46 6.16 18.58
CA PHE A 105 -5.84 6.56 19.95
C PHE A 105 -4.79 6.19 21.00
N ARG A 106 -3.71 5.50 20.63
CA ARG A 106 -2.64 5.12 21.58
C ARG A 106 -1.89 6.31 22.18
N VAL A 107 -1.97 7.48 21.55
CA VAL A 107 -1.39 8.73 22.07
C VAL A 107 -2.28 9.40 23.13
N ALA A 108 -3.58 9.09 23.14
CA ALA A 108 -4.55 9.70 24.06
C ALA A 108 -4.23 9.41 25.55
N PRO A 109 -3.90 8.16 25.96
CA PRO A 109 -3.50 7.88 27.33
C PRO A 109 -2.32 8.73 27.81
N ILE A 110 -1.28 8.89 26.98
CA ILE A 110 -0.09 9.68 27.32
C ILE A 110 -0.48 11.13 27.59
N SER A 111 -1.32 11.72 26.73
CA SER A 111 -1.75 13.10 26.90
C SER A 111 -2.65 13.30 28.12
N ALA A 112 -3.50 12.32 28.46
CA ALA A 112 -4.33 12.38 29.65
C ALA A 112 -3.51 12.31 30.95
N VAL A 113 -2.44 11.49 30.98
CA VAL A 113 -1.49 11.46 32.11
C VAL A 113 -0.83 12.81 32.30
N ILE A 114 -0.38 13.44 31.23
CA ILE A 114 0.25 14.78 31.28
C ILE A 114 -0.72 15.78 31.92
N ILE A 115 -1.95 15.86 31.43
CA ILE A 115 -2.98 16.78 31.98
C ILE A 115 -3.24 16.52 33.47
N LEU A 116 -3.26 15.24 33.89
CA LEU A 116 -3.50 14.85 35.28
C LEU A 116 -2.31 15.13 36.22
N LEU A 117 -1.07 15.01 35.73
CA LEU A 117 0.13 15.12 36.56
C LEU A 117 0.76 16.53 36.53
N GLU A 118 0.58 17.30 35.46
CA GLU A 118 1.13 18.66 35.34
C GLU A 118 0.24 19.73 35.96
N GLY A 119 -1.05 19.46 36.23
CA GLY A 119 -1.93 20.42 36.89
C GLY A 119 -1.57 20.58 38.37
N PRO A 120 -0.98 21.70 38.82
CA PRO A 120 -0.91 22.01 40.24
C PRO A 120 -2.34 22.37 40.66
N GLY A 121 -2.82 21.82 41.78
CA GLY A 121 -4.22 21.94 42.18
C GLY A 121 -4.74 23.37 42.11
N PHE A 122 -5.74 23.61 41.24
CA PHE A 122 -6.80 24.62 41.28
C PHE A 122 -7.60 24.50 39.96
N GLU A 123 -8.94 24.43 40.04
CA GLU A 123 -9.85 23.98 38.97
C GLU A 123 -9.77 24.76 37.64
N LEU A 124 -9.26 26.00 37.65
CA LEU A 124 -9.10 26.83 36.45
C LEU A 124 -7.82 26.55 35.65
N HIS A 125 -6.79 25.96 36.27
CA HIS A 125 -5.51 25.68 35.60
C HIS A 125 -5.55 24.38 34.79
N THR A 126 -6.28 23.36 35.25
CA THR A 126 -6.40 22.07 34.53
C THR A 126 -7.20 22.20 33.23
N LEU A 127 -8.26 23.01 33.22
CA LEU A 127 -9.05 23.23 32.00
C LEU A 127 -8.25 24.01 30.95
N THR A 128 -7.50 25.03 31.37
CA THR A 128 -6.64 25.81 30.48
C THR A 128 -5.52 24.93 29.90
N LEU A 129 -4.84 24.13 30.72
CA LEU A 129 -3.86 23.13 30.25
C LEU A 129 -4.45 22.12 29.25
N ALA A 130 -5.66 21.61 29.51
CA ALA A 130 -6.32 20.67 28.61
C ALA A 130 -6.71 21.33 27.27
N LEU A 131 -7.20 22.57 27.30
CA LEU A 131 -7.52 23.35 26.11
C LEU A 131 -6.27 23.69 25.29
N ASP A 132 -5.21 24.17 25.95
CA ASP A 132 -3.92 24.45 25.32
C ASP A 132 -3.37 23.19 24.66
N ARG A 133 -3.48 22.03 25.32
CA ARG A 133 -3.08 20.76 24.73
C ARG A 133 -3.87 20.41 23.46
N VAL A 134 -5.20 20.56 23.50
CA VAL A 134 -6.06 20.30 22.33
C VAL A 134 -5.74 21.28 21.19
N LEU A 135 -5.55 22.56 21.50
CA LEU A 135 -5.16 23.59 20.53
C LEU A 135 -3.79 23.29 19.91
N GLY A 136 -2.80 22.95 20.73
CA GLY A 136 -1.48 22.54 20.29
C GLY A 136 -1.55 21.34 19.34
N VAL A 137 -2.30 20.28 19.69
CA VAL A 137 -2.50 19.13 18.79
C VAL A 137 -3.21 19.56 17.50
N ALA A 138 -4.26 20.38 17.57
CA ALA A 138 -4.99 20.84 16.40
C ALA A 138 -4.09 21.63 15.42
N LEU A 139 -3.26 22.53 15.96
CA LEU A 139 -2.27 23.29 15.18
C LEU A 139 -1.22 22.36 14.56
N GLY A 140 -0.72 21.39 15.33
CA GLY A 140 0.21 20.38 14.84
C GLY A 140 -0.38 19.53 13.70
N CYS A 141 -1.63 19.07 13.85
CA CYS A 141 -2.37 18.38 12.80
C CYS A 141 -2.51 19.24 11.54
N GLY A 142 -2.90 20.51 11.69
CA GLY A 142 -3.02 21.46 10.60
C GLY A 142 -1.69 21.68 9.87
N ALA A 143 -0.63 21.98 10.61
CA ALA A 143 0.71 22.17 10.06
C ALA A 143 1.22 20.92 9.32
N GLY A 144 1.06 19.73 9.90
CA GLY A 144 1.45 18.47 9.29
C GLY A 144 0.70 18.18 7.99
N VAL A 145 -0.62 18.43 7.96
CA VAL A 145 -1.42 18.29 6.73
C VAL A 145 -1.03 19.31 5.68
N VAL A 146 -0.83 20.58 6.06
CA VAL A 146 -0.40 21.65 5.14
C VAL A 146 0.96 21.29 4.52
N VAL A 147 1.93 20.87 5.32
CA VAL A 147 3.25 20.43 4.83
C VAL A 147 3.13 19.19 3.95
N SER A 148 2.25 18.25 4.30
CA SER A 148 1.98 17.09 3.46
C SER A 148 1.43 17.51 2.08
N LEU A 149 0.61 18.57 2.01
CA LEU A 149 0.08 19.10 0.76
C LEU A 149 1.09 19.93 -0.04
N THR A 150 1.99 20.66 0.62
CA THR A 150 2.91 21.62 -0.02
C THR A 150 4.28 21.03 -0.34
N VAL A 151 4.82 20.18 0.53
CA VAL A 151 6.18 19.62 0.43
C VAL A 151 6.10 18.21 -0.14
N PHE A 152 6.46 18.05 -1.42
CA PHE A 152 6.45 16.77 -2.15
C PHE A 152 5.16 15.96 -1.94
N PRO A 153 3.99 16.44 -2.41
CA PRO A 153 2.73 15.71 -2.24
C PRO A 153 2.81 14.37 -2.96
N ALA A 154 3.14 13.31 -2.22
CA ALA A 154 3.04 11.94 -2.68
C ALA A 154 1.54 11.60 -2.69
N ARG A 155 0.93 11.76 -3.87
CA ARG A 155 -0.49 11.46 -4.09
C ARG A 155 -0.70 9.96 -3.92
N ALA A 156 -1.73 9.55 -3.16
CA ALA A 156 -2.03 8.15 -2.92
C ALA A 156 -2.18 7.35 -4.22
N LEU A 157 -2.75 7.98 -5.27
CA LEU A 157 -2.80 7.39 -6.61
C LEU A 157 -1.41 7.03 -7.16
N SER A 158 -0.43 7.92 -7.07
CA SER A 158 0.92 7.64 -7.60
C SER A 158 1.57 6.46 -6.86
N ALA A 159 1.38 6.40 -5.53
CA ALA A 159 1.89 5.30 -4.72
C ALA A 159 1.14 3.98 -5.02
N ALA A 160 -0.17 4.04 -5.29
CA ALA A 160 -0.95 2.88 -5.70
C ALA A 160 -0.45 2.33 -7.04
N VAL A 161 -0.20 3.19 -8.03
CA VAL A 161 0.32 2.81 -9.35
C VAL A 161 1.73 2.20 -9.26
N GLU A 162 2.59 2.77 -8.44
CA GLU A 162 3.94 2.22 -8.19
C GLU A 162 3.87 0.84 -7.50
N THR A 163 2.97 0.69 -6.52
CA THR A 163 2.75 -0.59 -5.84
C THR A 163 2.14 -1.63 -6.75
N ALA A 164 1.21 -1.24 -7.62
CA ALA A 164 0.68 -2.08 -8.68
C ALA A 164 1.79 -2.57 -9.63
N GLY A 165 2.68 -1.68 -10.07
CA GLY A 165 3.85 -2.05 -10.89
C GLY A 165 4.73 -3.09 -10.19
N ARG A 166 4.98 -2.93 -8.88
CA ARG A 166 5.72 -3.93 -8.08
C ARG A 166 5.00 -5.27 -8.02
N VAL A 167 3.68 -5.31 -7.82
CA VAL A 167 2.90 -6.55 -7.86
C VAL A 167 3.02 -7.22 -9.23
N THR A 168 2.87 -6.47 -10.32
CA THR A 168 3.02 -6.98 -11.68
C THR A 168 4.40 -7.57 -11.93
N ALA A 169 5.47 -6.90 -11.46
CA ALA A 169 6.84 -7.39 -11.56
C ALA A 169 7.06 -8.71 -10.80
N LEU A 170 6.47 -8.85 -9.61
CA LEU A 170 6.52 -10.07 -8.82
C LEU A 170 5.77 -11.23 -9.48
N LEU A 171 4.60 -10.97 -10.08
CA LEU A 171 3.86 -11.96 -10.88
C LEU A 171 4.68 -12.38 -12.11
N ALA A 172 5.31 -11.41 -12.79
CA ALA A 172 6.18 -11.70 -13.93
C ALA A 172 7.34 -12.61 -13.54
N ARG A 173 7.94 -12.38 -12.36
CA ARG A 173 9.01 -13.22 -11.84
C ARG A 173 8.53 -14.64 -11.54
N GLN A 174 7.33 -14.82 -11.00
CA GLN A 174 6.75 -16.16 -10.80
C GLN A 174 6.56 -16.89 -12.13
N MET A 175 5.99 -16.23 -13.13
CA MET A 175 5.82 -16.81 -14.48
C MET A 175 7.15 -17.12 -15.15
N GLN A 176 8.18 -16.29 -14.93
CA GLN A 176 9.53 -16.54 -15.44
C GLN A 176 10.20 -17.76 -14.79
N ILE A 177 9.88 -18.07 -13.54
CA ILE A 177 10.40 -19.30 -12.92
C ILE A 177 9.64 -20.51 -13.50
N LEU A 178 8.34 -20.41 -13.70
CA LEU A 178 7.54 -21.47 -14.34
C LEU A 178 7.93 -21.76 -15.79
N SER A 179 8.52 -20.78 -16.50
CA SER A 179 8.99 -20.96 -17.87
C SER A 179 10.31 -21.74 -17.96
N ARG A 180 11.04 -21.87 -16.86
CA ARG A 180 12.24 -22.70 -16.79
C ARG A 180 11.75 -24.10 -16.48
N ASN A 181 11.92 -25.04 -17.39
CA ASN A 181 11.55 -26.45 -17.21
C ASN A 181 12.50 -27.15 -16.21
N GLU A 182 12.76 -26.50 -15.08
CA GLU A 182 13.74 -26.86 -14.07
C GLU A 182 13.09 -26.86 -12.68
N PRO A 183 13.53 -27.75 -11.77
CA PRO A 183 13.06 -27.74 -10.40
C PRO A 183 13.47 -26.43 -9.72
N SER A 184 12.49 -25.56 -9.44
CA SER A 184 12.72 -24.33 -8.68
C SER A 184 13.22 -24.63 -7.28
N LEU A 185 14.08 -23.76 -6.73
CA LEU A 185 14.52 -23.85 -5.34
C LEU A 185 13.31 -23.95 -4.40
N ARG A 186 13.35 -24.89 -3.46
CA ARG A 186 12.28 -25.06 -2.46
C ARG A 186 12.04 -23.72 -1.75
N GLY A 187 10.80 -23.26 -1.74
CA GLY A 187 10.39 -22.02 -1.07
C GLY A 187 10.44 -20.74 -1.92
N GLU A 188 11.10 -20.70 -3.08
CA GLU A 188 11.26 -19.46 -3.86
C GLU A 188 9.92 -18.84 -4.28
N HIS A 189 9.00 -19.65 -4.82
CA HIS A 189 7.67 -19.14 -5.18
C HIS A 189 6.82 -18.84 -3.94
N GLY A 190 7.06 -19.51 -2.81
CA GLY A 190 6.36 -19.22 -1.56
C GLY A 190 6.70 -17.82 -1.04
N ALA A 191 7.99 -17.45 -1.10
CA ALA A 191 8.47 -16.12 -0.76
C ALA A 191 7.91 -15.05 -1.71
N LEU A 192 7.90 -15.30 -3.03
CA LEU A 192 7.30 -14.38 -4.00
C LEU A 192 5.80 -14.21 -3.80
N ALA A 193 5.06 -15.29 -3.57
CA ALA A 193 3.62 -15.24 -3.28
C ALA A 193 3.32 -14.48 -1.99
N ALA A 194 4.16 -14.61 -0.95
CA ALA A 194 4.06 -13.81 0.26
C ALA A 194 4.26 -12.31 -0.02
N GLN A 195 5.29 -11.93 -0.78
CA GLN A 195 5.52 -10.54 -1.18
C GLN A 195 4.36 -9.97 -2.02
N VAL A 196 3.77 -10.78 -2.92
CA VAL A 196 2.58 -10.37 -3.68
C VAL A 196 1.40 -10.09 -2.76
N ARG A 197 1.14 -10.95 -1.77
CA ARG A 197 0.05 -10.74 -0.80
C ARG A 197 0.27 -9.47 0.02
N GLU A 198 1.48 -9.26 0.53
CA GLU A 198 1.84 -8.06 1.29
C GLU A 198 1.63 -6.78 0.46
N ASN A 199 2.12 -6.75 -0.77
CA ASN A 199 1.96 -5.59 -1.64
C ASN A 199 0.51 -5.37 -2.08
N LEU A 200 -0.32 -6.42 -2.17
CA LEU A 200 -1.75 -6.29 -2.43
C LEU A 200 -2.53 -5.73 -1.25
N VAL A 201 -2.14 -6.05 -0.01
CA VAL A 201 -2.72 -5.42 1.19
C VAL A 201 -2.37 -3.93 1.20
N ARG A 202 -1.09 -3.60 0.99
CA ARG A 202 -0.65 -2.21 0.86
C ARG A 202 -1.35 -1.46 -0.29
N LEU A 203 -1.58 -2.13 -1.42
CA LEU A 203 -2.30 -1.54 -2.55
C LEU A 203 -3.76 -1.25 -2.19
N ASP A 204 -4.41 -2.11 -1.40
CA ASP A 204 -5.78 -1.89 -0.93
C ASP A 204 -5.88 -0.60 -0.10
N GLU A 205 -4.98 -0.43 0.87
CA GLU A 205 -4.90 0.78 1.70
C GLU A 205 -4.69 2.04 0.84
N LEU A 206 -3.77 1.97 -0.12
CA LEU A 206 -3.48 3.08 -1.03
C LEU A 206 -4.64 3.39 -1.98
N VAL A 207 -5.42 2.39 -2.38
CA VAL A 207 -6.62 2.55 -3.20
C VAL A 207 -7.72 3.22 -2.39
N GLU A 208 -7.96 2.79 -1.15
CA GLU A 208 -8.90 3.45 -0.25
C GLU A 208 -8.51 4.91 -0.04
N GLU A 209 -7.24 5.17 0.22
CA GLU A 209 -6.71 6.52 0.42
C GLU A 209 -6.86 7.40 -0.84
N ALA A 210 -6.56 6.84 -2.03
CA ALA A 210 -6.74 7.55 -3.31
C ALA A 210 -8.21 7.88 -3.60
N GLU A 211 -9.15 7.01 -3.22
CA GLU A 211 -10.58 7.29 -3.33
C GLU A 211 -11.02 8.38 -2.33
N HIS A 212 -10.46 8.42 -1.12
CA HIS A 212 -10.72 9.49 -0.15
C HIS A 212 -10.17 10.85 -0.62
N GLU A 213 -8.96 10.90 -1.18
CA GLU A 213 -8.39 12.12 -1.79
C GLU A 213 -9.29 12.65 -2.94
N ARG A 214 -10.01 11.76 -3.63
CA ARG A 214 -10.89 12.07 -4.77
C ARG A 214 -12.26 12.60 -4.36
N ARG A 215 -12.83 12.21 -3.21
CA ARG A 215 -14.14 12.70 -2.76
C ARG A 215 -14.21 14.22 -2.61
N GLY A 216 -13.06 14.90 -2.50
CA GLY A 216 -12.97 16.37 -2.50
C GLY A 216 -12.74 17.03 -3.86
N ARG A 217 -12.48 16.30 -4.97
CA ARG A 217 -12.16 16.88 -6.29
C ARG A 217 -12.71 16.05 -7.46
N SER A 218 -13.58 16.67 -8.25
CA SER A 218 -14.13 16.11 -9.49
C SER A 218 -13.10 16.21 -10.62
N THR A 219 -12.35 15.15 -10.95
CA THR A 219 -11.78 14.94 -12.31
C THR A 219 -11.15 13.54 -12.57
N ARG A 220 -11.66 12.92 -13.65
CA ARG A 220 -11.05 12.08 -14.72
C ARG A 220 -10.49 10.65 -14.56
N TYR A 221 -10.25 10.06 -13.38
CA TYR A 221 -9.99 8.60 -13.31
C TYR A 221 -10.72 7.96 -12.13
N SER A 222 -11.53 6.93 -12.38
CA SER A 222 -12.32 6.17 -11.39
C SER A 222 -11.85 4.72 -11.25
N GLY A 223 -10.64 4.40 -11.72
CA GLY A 223 -10.20 3.03 -11.95
C GLY A 223 -9.18 2.46 -10.95
N THR A 224 -8.88 3.12 -9.84
CA THR A 224 -7.99 2.55 -8.78
C THR A 224 -8.55 1.25 -8.19
N PRO A 225 -9.88 1.14 -7.93
CA PRO A 225 -10.49 -0.14 -7.56
C PRO A 225 -10.49 -1.18 -8.69
N ARG A 226 -10.48 -0.76 -9.97
CA ARG A 226 -10.34 -1.68 -11.13
C ARG A 226 -8.94 -2.28 -11.14
N LEU A 227 -7.91 -1.46 -10.93
CA LEU A 227 -6.51 -1.87 -10.83
C LEU A 227 -6.29 -2.96 -9.77
N LEU A 228 -6.79 -2.75 -8.56
CA LEU A 228 -6.69 -3.74 -7.48
C LEU A 228 -7.42 -5.06 -7.82
N ARG A 229 -8.63 -4.97 -8.39
CA ARG A 229 -9.41 -6.15 -8.79
C ARG A 229 -8.69 -6.96 -9.88
N ALA A 230 -8.15 -6.30 -10.90
CA ALA A 230 -7.38 -6.95 -11.96
C ALA A 230 -6.13 -7.66 -11.40
N LEU A 231 -5.37 -7.01 -10.52
CA LEU A 231 -4.18 -7.64 -9.90
C LEU A 231 -4.53 -8.81 -8.96
N ARG A 232 -5.67 -8.75 -8.26
CA ARG A 232 -6.18 -9.89 -7.46
C ARG A 232 -6.53 -11.09 -8.36
N ARG A 233 -7.13 -10.85 -9.52
CA ARG A 233 -7.42 -11.88 -10.54
C ARG A 233 -6.14 -12.48 -11.10
N LEU A 234 -5.22 -11.65 -11.58
CA LEU A 234 -3.91 -12.10 -12.09
C LEU A 234 -3.10 -12.90 -11.05
N ARG A 235 -3.15 -12.51 -9.77
CA ARG A 235 -2.56 -13.32 -8.69
C ARG A 235 -3.21 -14.69 -8.61
N HIS A 236 -4.54 -14.75 -8.61
CA HIS A 236 -5.27 -16.01 -8.49
C HIS A 236 -4.92 -16.96 -9.63
N ASP A 237 -4.91 -16.46 -10.87
CA ASP A 237 -4.53 -17.24 -12.05
C ASP A 237 -3.08 -17.70 -11.97
N THR A 238 -2.15 -16.83 -11.53
CA THR A 238 -0.75 -17.21 -11.30
C THR A 238 -0.62 -18.33 -10.27
N ASP A 239 -1.41 -18.29 -9.19
CA ASP A 239 -1.44 -19.36 -8.18
C ASP A 239 -2.02 -20.67 -8.74
N MET A 240 -3.06 -20.61 -9.56
CA MET A 240 -3.65 -21.77 -10.24
C MET A 240 -2.65 -22.40 -11.22
N LEU A 241 -2.01 -21.57 -12.05
CA LEU A 241 -0.96 -21.98 -12.99
C LEU A 241 0.26 -22.55 -12.26
N ARG A 242 0.66 -21.98 -11.12
CA ARG A 242 1.74 -22.51 -10.29
C ARG A 242 1.40 -23.87 -9.71
N ARG A 243 0.17 -24.08 -9.23
CA ARG A 243 -0.29 -25.37 -8.70
C ARG A 243 -0.32 -26.43 -9.80
N ALA A 244 -0.98 -26.10 -10.92
CA ALA A 244 -1.06 -26.97 -12.07
C ALA A 244 0.33 -27.24 -12.68
N GLY A 245 1.25 -26.28 -12.69
CA GLY A 245 2.61 -26.45 -13.19
C GLY A 245 3.51 -27.29 -12.26
N ARG A 246 3.25 -27.27 -10.94
CA ARG A 246 4.13 -27.90 -9.92
C ARG A 246 3.70 -29.25 -9.40
N ASP A 247 2.47 -29.71 -9.63
CA ASP A 247 2.03 -30.96 -9.02
C ASP A 247 2.92 -32.14 -9.47
N ILE A 248 3.81 -32.46 -8.52
CA ILE A 248 4.41 -33.74 -8.15
C ILE A 248 5.58 -34.19 -9.05
N SER A 249 6.73 -34.40 -8.42
CA SER A 249 7.98 -34.95 -8.96
C SER A 249 7.85 -36.42 -9.43
N SER A 250 6.76 -36.76 -10.10
CA SER A 250 6.42 -38.09 -10.64
C SER A 250 5.69 -38.00 -11.98
N ASP A 251 4.90 -36.94 -12.25
CA ASP A 251 4.06 -36.84 -13.46
C ASP A 251 4.43 -35.59 -14.26
N ALA A 252 5.57 -35.64 -14.94
CA ALA A 252 5.93 -34.59 -15.89
C ALA A 252 4.87 -34.49 -17.00
N LEU A 253 4.58 -33.27 -17.45
CA LEU A 253 3.78 -33.08 -18.65
C LEU A 253 4.47 -33.79 -19.83
N PRO A 254 3.70 -34.39 -20.77
CA PRO A 254 4.27 -34.90 -22.02
C PRO A 254 5.16 -33.85 -22.69
N ALA A 255 6.29 -34.26 -23.27
CA ALA A 255 7.23 -33.33 -23.90
C ALA A 255 6.55 -32.47 -24.99
N SER A 256 5.54 -33.04 -25.67
CA SER A 256 4.70 -32.37 -26.67
C SER A 256 4.00 -31.12 -26.14
N ILE A 257 3.53 -31.13 -24.88
CA ILE A 257 2.80 -30.01 -24.27
C ILE A 257 3.64 -29.19 -23.27
N ALA A 258 4.74 -29.75 -22.77
CA ALA A 258 5.65 -29.09 -21.84
C ALA A 258 6.34 -27.86 -22.47
N THR A 259 6.74 -27.95 -23.74
CA THR A 259 7.37 -26.83 -24.46
C THR A 259 6.39 -25.67 -24.68
N PRO A 260 5.18 -25.87 -25.26
CA PRO A 260 4.17 -24.81 -25.34
C PRO A 260 3.80 -24.20 -23.99
N TRP A 261 3.78 -25.00 -22.92
CA TRP A 261 3.56 -24.52 -21.55
C TRP A 261 4.66 -23.54 -21.11
N CYS A 262 5.93 -23.93 -21.26
CA CYS A 262 7.06 -23.09 -20.88
C CYS A 262 7.11 -21.79 -21.70
N GLU A 263 6.79 -21.86 -23.00
CA GLU A 263 6.69 -20.69 -23.87
C GLU A 263 5.55 -19.75 -23.46
N ALA A 264 4.38 -20.28 -23.12
CA ALA A 264 3.27 -19.50 -22.59
C ALA A 264 3.64 -18.81 -21.27
N ALA A 265 4.29 -19.52 -20.34
CA ALA A 265 4.75 -18.94 -19.09
C ALA A 265 5.83 -17.86 -19.29
N GLY A 266 6.76 -18.07 -20.22
CA GLY A 266 7.78 -17.08 -20.57
C GLY A 266 7.17 -15.83 -21.23
N SER A 267 6.16 -16.01 -22.07
CA SER A 267 5.44 -14.92 -22.73
C SER A 267 4.57 -14.13 -21.75
N ALA A 268 3.89 -14.80 -20.81
CA ALA A 268 3.24 -14.18 -19.67
C ALA A 268 4.19 -13.26 -18.89
N ALA A 269 5.39 -13.75 -18.57
CA ALA A 269 6.40 -12.96 -17.86
C ALA A 269 6.83 -11.72 -18.65
N LYS A 270 7.00 -11.83 -19.98
CA LYS A 270 7.34 -10.70 -20.87
C LYS A 270 6.21 -9.67 -20.92
N THR A 271 4.97 -10.10 -21.13
CA THR A 271 3.81 -9.19 -21.18
C THR A 271 3.63 -8.45 -19.84
N LEU A 272 3.72 -9.16 -18.70
CA LEU A 272 3.64 -8.52 -17.37
C LEU A 272 4.76 -7.49 -17.14
N ARG A 273 6.00 -7.73 -17.59
CA ARG A 273 7.06 -6.71 -17.56
C ARG A 273 6.76 -5.51 -18.46
N GLY A 274 6.07 -5.72 -19.57
CA GLY A 274 5.55 -4.63 -20.39
C GLY A 274 4.52 -3.78 -19.63
N ILE A 275 3.59 -4.42 -18.92
CA ILE A 275 2.61 -3.74 -18.05
C ILE A 275 3.31 -2.96 -16.93
N GLU A 276 4.31 -3.54 -16.27
CA GLU A 276 5.12 -2.85 -15.25
C GLU A 276 5.73 -1.56 -15.82
N ARG A 277 6.36 -1.63 -17.01
CA ARG A 277 6.94 -0.44 -17.68
C ARG A 277 5.87 0.58 -18.03
N LEU A 278 4.71 0.14 -18.52
CA LEU A 278 3.58 1.03 -18.80
C LEU A 278 3.16 1.76 -17.53
N LEU A 279 2.98 1.07 -16.41
CA LEU A 279 2.58 1.68 -15.13
C LEU A 279 3.63 2.69 -14.63
N ALA A 280 4.92 2.44 -14.89
CA ALA A 280 6.00 3.37 -14.61
C ALA A 280 6.07 4.57 -15.58
N GLY A 281 5.20 4.64 -16.59
CA GLY A 281 5.21 5.70 -17.62
C GLY A 281 6.28 5.50 -18.70
N GLY A 282 6.88 4.32 -18.78
CA GLY A 282 7.83 3.96 -19.82
C GLY A 282 7.14 3.68 -21.16
N LYS A 283 7.92 3.78 -22.25
CA LYS A 283 7.47 3.37 -23.58
C LYS A 283 7.52 1.85 -23.69
N VAL A 284 6.49 1.28 -24.30
CA VAL A 284 6.44 -0.13 -24.72
C VAL A 284 6.18 -0.19 -26.24
N PRO A 285 6.63 -1.25 -26.93
CA PRO A 285 6.21 -1.51 -28.31
C PRO A 285 4.68 -1.59 -28.41
N GLU A 286 4.11 -1.26 -29.58
CA GLU A 286 2.66 -1.35 -29.80
C GLU A 286 2.12 -2.76 -29.58
N ASP A 287 2.87 -3.78 -30.01
CA ASP A 287 2.54 -5.20 -29.85
C ASP A 287 3.45 -5.88 -28.81
N PHE A 288 3.37 -5.43 -27.55
CA PHE A 288 4.13 -6.05 -26.47
C PHE A 288 3.41 -7.24 -25.81
N ASP A 289 2.15 -7.52 -26.20
CA ASP A 289 1.41 -8.69 -25.69
C ASP A 289 1.86 -9.97 -26.40
N THR A 290 2.92 -10.56 -25.86
CA THR A 290 3.42 -11.85 -26.32
C THR A 290 2.60 -13.04 -25.82
N LEU A 291 1.69 -12.85 -24.85
CA LEU A 291 0.95 -13.96 -24.23
C LEU A 291 -0.15 -14.48 -25.15
N THR A 292 -0.91 -13.60 -25.78
CA THR A 292 -2.01 -13.99 -26.66
C THR A 292 -1.62 -15.03 -27.73
N PRO A 293 -0.55 -14.84 -28.53
CA PRO A 293 -0.12 -15.85 -29.48
C PRO A 293 0.38 -17.15 -28.82
N ALA A 294 1.07 -17.06 -27.69
CA ALA A 294 1.57 -18.24 -26.98
C ALA A 294 0.45 -19.11 -26.39
N VAL A 295 -0.62 -18.50 -25.85
CA VAL A 295 -1.81 -19.23 -25.39
C VAL A 295 -2.52 -19.91 -26.55
N ARG A 296 -2.60 -19.25 -27.71
CA ARG A 296 -3.18 -19.87 -28.91
C ARG A 296 -2.39 -21.10 -29.35
N ALA A 297 -1.06 -21.04 -29.33
CA ALA A 297 -0.20 -22.17 -29.65
C ALA A 297 -0.38 -23.34 -28.66
N TYR A 298 -0.48 -23.04 -27.36
CA TYR A 298 -0.77 -24.03 -26.34
C TYR A 298 -2.11 -24.75 -26.57
N LEU A 299 -3.19 -23.98 -26.79
CA LEU A 299 -4.52 -24.53 -27.05
C LEU A 299 -4.58 -25.32 -28.38
N GLY A 300 -3.85 -24.88 -29.41
CA GLY A 300 -3.70 -25.62 -30.66
C GLY A 300 -3.04 -26.98 -30.45
N THR A 301 -1.98 -27.03 -29.64
CA THR A 301 -1.29 -28.29 -29.31
C THR A 301 -2.22 -29.25 -28.55
N LEU A 302 -3.04 -28.75 -27.62
CA LEU A 302 -4.04 -29.60 -26.94
C LEU A 302 -5.04 -30.21 -27.92
N GLU A 303 -5.47 -29.43 -28.91
CA GLU A 303 -6.41 -29.88 -29.93
C GLU A 303 -5.77 -30.93 -30.86
N ASP A 304 -4.49 -30.77 -31.20
CA ASP A 304 -3.75 -31.74 -32.01
C ASP A 304 -3.56 -33.07 -31.25
N ILE A 305 -3.22 -33.04 -29.96
CA ILE A 305 -3.14 -34.22 -29.09
C ILE A 305 -4.50 -34.94 -28.98
N ARG A 306 -5.61 -34.17 -28.99
CA ARG A 306 -6.97 -34.73 -28.99
C ARG A 306 -7.30 -35.41 -30.32
N LYS A 307 -6.90 -34.84 -31.45
CA LYS A 307 -7.15 -35.39 -32.80
C LYS A 307 -6.27 -36.59 -33.15
N SER A 308 -5.03 -36.62 -32.67
CA SER A 308 -4.06 -37.69 -32.96
C SER A 308 -4.38 -39.00 -32.24
N GLY A 309 -5.30 -38.99 -31.28
CA GLY A 309 -5.62 -40.14 -30.42
C GLY A 309 -4.62 -40.36 -29.28
N GLU A 310 -3.55 -39.56 -29.20
CA GLU A 310 -2.55 -39.59 -28.12
C GLU A 310 -3.22 -39.38 -26.75
N ALA A 311 -4.25 -38.54 -26.68
CA ALA A 311 -5.04 -38.32 -25.48
C ALA A 311 -5.59 -39.61 -24.83
N ALA A 312 -5.93 -40.64 -25.61
CA ALA A 312 -6.46 -41.90 -25.07
C ALA A 312 -5.41 -42.74 -24.32
N THR A 313 -4.12 -42.45 -24.55
CA THR A 313 -2.99 -43.16 -23.92
C THR A 313 -2.49 -42.48 -22.65
N LEU A 314 -2.96 -41.27 -22.35
CA LEU A 314 -2.53 -40.47 -21.22
C LEU A 314 -3.36 -40.78 -19.95
N PRO A 315 -2.75 -40.75 -18.75
CA PRO A 315 -3.48 -40.87 -17.50
C PRO A 315 -4.58 -39.80 -17.38
N PRO A 316 -5.77 -40.11 -16.83
CA PRO A 316 -6.83 -39.12 -16.65
C PRO A 316 -6.43 -37.90 -15.80
N ALA A 317 -5.49 -38.07 -14.87
CA ALA A 317 -4.93 -36.97 -14.09
C ALA A 317 -4.12 -36.00 -14.97
N THR A 318 -3.27 -36.52 -15.86
CA THR A 318 -2.48 -35.74 -16.82
C THR A 318 -3.36 -34.98 -17.79
N LEU A 319 -4.40 -35.63 -18.33
CA LEU A 319 -5.38 -34.98 -19.21
C LEU A 319 -6.09 -33.82 -18.51
N ARG A 320 -6.65 -34.05 -17.31
CA ARG A 320 -7.32 -32.99 -16.52
C ARG A 320 -6.38 -31.82 -16.25
N ARG A 321 -5.11 -32.10 -15.95
CA ARG A 321 -4.09 -31.09 -15.71
C ARG A 321 -3.81 -30.26 -16.97
N MET A 322 -3.64 -30.89 -18.13
CA MET A 322 -3.45 -30.21 -19.42
C MET A 322 -4.61 -29.27 -19.75
N PHE A 323 -5.86 -29.75 -19.65
CA PHE A 323 -7.03 -28.92 -19.88
C PHE A 323 -7.19 -27.81 -18.83
N GLY A 324 -6.88 -28.10 -17.57
CA GLY A 324 -6.89 -27.10 -16.49
C GLY A 324 -5.87 -25.98 -16.70
N ILE A 325 -4.67 -26.30 -17.18
CA ILE A 325 -3.66 -25.31 -17.59
C ILE A 325 -4.20 -24.48 -18.77
N GLY A 326 -4.75 -25.12 -19.81
CA GLY A 326 -5.30 -24.42 -20.96
C GLY A 326 -6.42 -23.44 -20.62
N PHE A 327 -7.36 -23.87 -19.77
CA PHE A 327 -8.43 -23.02 -19.26
C PHE A 327 -7.87 -21.81 -18.48
N THR A 328 -6.94 -22.07 -17.56
CA THR A 328 -6.35 -21.00 -16.73
C THR A 328 -5.52 -20.04 -17.58
N LEU A 329 -4.80 -20.52 -18.62
CA LEU A 329 -4.08 -19.68 -19.56
C LEU A 329 -5.02 -18.78 -20.39
N ASP A 330 -6.16 -19.28 -20.83
CA ASP A 330 -7.14 -18.44 -21.56
C ASP A 330 -7.78 -17.39 -20.64
N GLN A 331 -8.11 -17.75 -19.39
CA GLN A 331 -8.57 -16.78 -18.40
C GLN A 331 -7.50 -15.72 -18.12
N PHE A 332 -6.26 -16.15 -17.89
CA PHE A 332 -5.13 -15.27 -17.61
C PHE A 332 -4.84 -14.30 -18.78
N ARG A 333 -4.96 -14.77 -20.03
CA ARG A 333 -4.87 -13.92 -21.22
C ARG A 333 -5.90 -12.80 -21.22
N ARG A 334 -7.16 -13.10 -20.87
CA ARG A 334 -8.23 -12.10 -20.78
C ARG A 334 -7.96 -11.09 -19.66
N ASP A 335 -7.58 -11.58 -18.48
CA ASP A 335 -7.26 -10.72 -17.33
C ASP A 335 -6.01 -9.86 -17.57
N ILE A 336 -5.04 -10.34 -18.36
CA ILE A 336 -3.91 -9.53 -18.84
C ILE A 336 -4.39 -8.45 -19.82
N GLY A 337 -5.29 -8.77 -20.76
CA GLY A 337 -5.88 -7.79 -21.67
C GLY A 337 -6.55 -6.63 -20.91
N ASP A 338 -7.42 -6.96 -19.95
CA ASP A 338 -8.04 -5.98 -19.05
C ASP A 338 -6.99 -5.13 -18.31
N MET A 339 -5.91 -5.77 -17.84
CA MET A 339 -4.84 -5.09 -17.12
C MET A 339 -4.02 -4.16 -18.03
N ILE A 340 -3.84 -4.49 -19.31
CA ILE A 340 -3.18 -3.61 -20.30
C ILE A 340 -4.01 -2.36 -20.52
N GLU A 341 -5.32 -2.50 -20.71
CA GLU A 341 -6.25 -1.37 -20.86
C GLU A 341 -6.21 -0.47 -19.63
N ILE A 342 -6.36 -1.06 -18.43
CA ILE A 342 -6.24 -0.33 -17.16
C ILE A 342 -4.89 0.39 -17.07
N ALA A 343 -3.80 -0.30 -17.39
CA ALA A 343 -2.47 0.31 -17.33
C ALA A 343 -2.35 1.52 -18.26
N GLN A 344 -2.98 1.50 -19.45
CA GLN A 344 -2.98 2.64 -20.39
C GLN A 344 -3.79 3.83 -19.86
N GLU A 345 -4.95 3.59 -19.24
CA GLU A 345 -5.83 4.64 -18.71
C GLU A 345 -5.32 5.31 -17.43
N VAL A 346 -4.59 4.57 -16.60
CA VAL A 346 -4.10 5.03 -15.30
C VAL A 346 -3.17 6.26 -15.45
N PRO A 347 -3.39 7.34 -14.67
CA PRO A 347 -2.48 8.47 -14.62
C PRO A 347 -1.07 8.04 -14.22
N LYS A 348 -0.09 8.32 -15.08
CA LYS A 348 1.30 7.92 -14.86
C LYS A 348 1.94 8.74 -13.73
N PRO A 349 2.83 8.14 -12.92
CA PRO A 349 3.65 8.91 -12.00
C PRO A 349 4.45 9.95 -12.80
N ARG A 350 4.32 11.24 -12.45
CA ARG A 350 5.15 12.28 -13.09
C ARG A 350 6.61 11.95 -12.76
N PRO A 351 7.52 11.93 -13.75
CA PRO A 351 8.93 11.75 -13.46
C PRO A 351 9.34 12.85 -12.48
N GLY A 352 9.90 12.45 -11.33
CA GLY A 352 10.44 13.41 -10.38
C GLY A 352 11.43 14.33 -11.09
N LEU A 353 11.54 15.58 -10.64
CA LEU A 353 12.43 16.61 -11.20
C LEU A 353 13.84 16.10 -11.56
N VAL A 354 14.36 15.13 -10.78
CA VAL A 354 15.66 14.46 -11.01
C VAL A 354 15.68 13.57 -12.27
N ALA A 355 14.60 12.86 -12.58
CA ALA A 355 14.47 12.07 -13.81
C ALA A 355 14.25 12.96 -15.03
N ALA A 356 13.52 14.06 -14.88
CA ALA A 356 13.37 15.08 -15.92
C ALA A 356 14.72 15.75 -16.26
N MET A 357 15.55 16.06 -15.25
CA MET A 357 16.90 16.60 -15.46
C MET A 357 17.87 15.59 -16.08
N LYS A 358 17.75 14.29 -15.76
CA LYS A 358 18.55 13.23 -16.42
C LYS A 358 18.14 13.04 -17.88
N GLY A 359 16.84 13.03 -18.20
CA GLY A 359 16.36 12.96 -19.58
C GLY A 359 16.75 14.19 -20.41
N TRP A 360 16.81 15.36 -19.79
CA TRP A 360 17.28 16.59 -20.44
C TRP A 360 18.79 16.57 -20.76
N ARG A 361 19.60 15.90 -19.92
CA ARG A 361 21.03 15.71 -20.18
C ARG A 361 21.31 14.65 -21.26
N SER A 362 20.52 13.58 -21.35
CA SER A 362 20.71 12.56 -22.41
C SER A 362 20.21 12.99 -23.79
N ALA A 363 19.34 14.01 -23.87
CA ALA A 363 18.84 14.55 -25.14
C ALA A 363 19.76 15.62 -25.77
N ARG A 364 20.88 15.97 -25.12
CA ARG A 364 21.90 16.90 -25.61
C ARG A 364 23.29 16.25 -25.79
N GLY A 365 23.36 14.93 -25.65
CA GLY A 365 24.59 14.15 -25.81
C GLY A 365 24.70 13.56 -27.20
#